data_AF-A0A2A2K258-F1
#
_entry.id   AF-A0A2A2K258-F1
#
_cell.length_a   1.000
_cell.length_b   1.000
_cell.length_c   1.000
_cell.angle_alpha   90.00
_cell.angle_beta   90.00
_cell.angle_gamma   90.00
#
_symmetry.space_group_name_H-M   'P 1'
#
loop_
_entity.id
_entity.type
_entity.pdbx_description
1 polymer ?
#
loop_
_entity_poly.entity_id
_entity_poly.type
_entity_poly.pdbx_seq_one_letter_code
_entity_poly.pdbx_strand_id
1 'polypeptide(L)'
;MREALPVFGRQIAGYDHPDVVMTGVETRTSSPIRITRGEDLQSLNTIGLFPAGEGAGYAGGILSAAVDGIKIAEAVARQIMGTKSAAPRQRQPGKRAA
;
A
#
# COMPACT_ATOMS: atom_id res chain seq x y z
N MET A 1 9.57 -21.77 -5.67
CA MET A 1 8.98 -22.90 -4.91
C MET A 1 9.97 -24.02 -4.69
N ARG A 2 10.39 -24.80 -5.71
CA ARG A 2 11.32 -25.95 -5.56
C ARG A 2 12.62 -25.61 -4.82
N GLU A 3 13.18 -24.44 -5.07
CA GLU A 3 14.41 -23.99 -4.39
C GLU A 3 14.13 -23.30 -3.04
N ALA A 4 12.98 -22.64 -2.89
CA ALA A 4 12.64 -21.85 -1.71
C ALA A 4 12.23 -22.72 -0.51
N LEU A 5 11.50 -23.82 -0.74
CA LEU A 5 11.05 -24.70 0.34
C LEU A 5 12.22 -25.33 1.13
N PRO A 6 13.28 -25.88 0.50
CA PRO A 6 14.46 -26.35 1.22
C PRO A 6 15.20 -25.24 1.98
N VAL A 7 15.11 -23.97 1.54
CA VAL A 7 15.68 -22.85 2.31
C VAL A 7 14.92 -22.66 3.62
N PHE A 8 13.59 -22.68 3.55
CA PHE A 8 12.76 -22.54 4.75
C PHE A 8 12.90 -23.74 5.70
N GLY A 9 13.08 -24.97 5.20
CA GLY A 9 13.37 -26.15 6.03
C GLY A 9 14.63 -26.02 6.90
N ARG A 10 15.65 -25.27 6.42
CA ARG A 10 16.85 -24.94 7.20
C ARG A 10 16.62 -23.85 8.26
N GLN A 11 15.59 -23.02 8.09
CA GLN A 11 15.25 -21.94 9.02
C GLN A 11 14.23 -22.38 10.07
N ILE A 12 13.29 -23.24 9.68
CA ILE A 12 12.21 -23.75 10.49
C ILE A 12 12.18 -25.27 10.32
N ALA A 13 12.54 -26.01 11.37
CA ALA A 13 12.57 -27.45 11.33
C ALA A 13 11.21 -28.03 10.90
N GLY A 14 11.23 -28.90 9.88
CA GLY A 14 10.04 -29.57 9.36
C GLY A 14 9.21 -28.76 8.34
N TYR A 15 9.64 -27.55 7.96
CA TYR A 15 8.91 -26.73 6.99
C TYR A 15 8.86 -27.37 5.58
N ASP A 16 9.83 -28.21 5.23
CA ASP A 16 9.94 -28.93 3.95
C ASP A 16 9.65 -30.44 4.08
N HIS A 17 8.92 -30.85 5.12
CA HIS A 17 8.56 -32.26 5.32
C HIS A 17 7.77 -32.81 4.12
N PRO A 18 8.10 -34.01 3.60
CA PRO A 18 7.51 -34.55 2.37
C PRO A 18 5.99 -34.78 2.44
N ASP A 19 5.45 -34.96 3.65
CA ASP A 19 4.00 -35.12 3.88
C ASP A 19 3.22 -33.80 4.00
N VAL A 20 3.88 -32.63 3.91
CA VAL A 20 3.19 -31.33 3.92
C VAL A 20 2.39 -31.14 2.62
N VAL A 21 1.13 -30.75 2.77
CA VAL A 21 0.22 -30.54 1.64
C VAL A 21 0.32 -29.11 1.12
N MET A 22 0.51 -28.97 -0.19
CA MET A 22 0.37 -27.70 -0.91
C MET A 22 -1.03 -27.60 -1.49
N THR A 23 -1.82 -26.65 -1.01
CA THR A 23 -3.23 -26.52 -1.38
C THR A 23 -3.45 -25.37 -2.36
N GLY A 24 -3.97 -25.69 -3.54
CA GLY A 24 -4.48 -24.70 -4.49
C GLY A 24 -3.44 -23.70 -5.01
N VAL A 25 -3.94 -22.64 -5.64
CA VAL A 25 -3.14 -21.52 -6.16
C VAL A 25 -3.59 -20.22 -5.53
N GLU A 26 -2.67 -19.50 -4.92
CA GLU A 26 -2.93 -18.16 -4.38
C GLU A 26 -2.66 -17.13 -5.48
N THR A 27 -3.72 -16.50 -6.00
CA THR A 27 -3.63 -15.65 -7.21
C THR A 27 -4.01 -14.19 -6.97
N ARG A 28 -4.48 -13.85 -5.76
CA ARG A 28 -5.02 -12.53 -5.43
C ARG A 28 -4.31 -11.93 -4.21
N THR A 29 -2.98 -11.95 -4.25
CA THR A 29 -2.14 -11.39 -3.18
C THR A 29 -2.12 -9.87 -3.15
N SER A 30 -2.47 -9.22 -4.26
CA SER A 30 -2.61 -7.77 -4.41
C SER A 30 -3.42 -7.43 -5.66
N SER A 31 -3.75 -6.14 -5.86
CA SER A 31 -4.44 -5.72 -7.06
C SER A 31 -3.59 -5.94 -8.33
N PRO A 32 -4.17 -6.50 -9.40
CA PRO A 32 -3.49 -6.69 -10.67
C PRO A 32 -3.36 -5.38 -11.48
N ILE A 33 -3.92 -4.27 -10.98
CA ILE A 33 -3.91 -2.98 -11.65
C ILE A 33 -3.52 -1.86 -10.67
N ARG A 34 -3.07 -0.74 -11.24
CA ARG A 34 -2.87 0.52 -10.52
C ARG A 34 -3.71 1.60 -11.19
N ILE A 35 -4.67 2.14 -10.46
CA ILE A 35 -5.48 3.27 -10.94
C ILE A 35 -4.76 4.55 -10.53
N THR A 36 -4.00 5.15 -11.45
CA THR A 36 -3.06 6.22 -11.12
C THR A 36 -3.76 7.47 -10.56
N ARG A 37 -3.17 8.01 -9.48
CA ARG A 37 -3.59 9.23 -8.81
C ARG A 37 -2.41 10.16 -8.51
N GLY A 38 -2.65 11.46 -8.51
CA GLY A 38 -1.65 12.52 -8.26
C GLY A 38 -1.37 12.75 -6.77
N GLU A 39 -0.59 13.79 -6.48
CA GLU A 39 -0.28 14.21 -5.09
C GLU A 39 -1.51 14.72 -4.34
N ASP A 40 -2.50 15.22 -5.06
CA ASP A 40 -3.83 15.61 -4.55
C ASP A 40 -4.75 14.40 -4.30
N LEU A 41 -4.23 13.19 -4.54
CA LEU A 41 -4.91 11.90 -4.42
C LEU A 41 -6.06 11.67 -5.41
N GLN A 42 -6.22 12.55 -6.40
CA GLN A 42 -7.22 12.39 -7.46
C GLN A 42 -6.65 11.64 -8.66
N SER A 43 -7.52 10.96 -9.40
CA SER A 43 -7.17 10.34 -10.67
C SER A 43 -6.52 11.34 -11.63
N LEU A 44 -5.48 10.90 -12.36
CA LEU A 44 -4.74 11.77 -13.28
C LEU A 44 -5.59 12.31 -14.45
N ASN A 45 -6.68 11.65 -14.80
CA ASN A 45 -7.51 12.00 -15.96
C ASN A 45 -8.97 12.30 -15.61
N THR A 46 -9.37 12.15 -14.34
CA THR A 46 -10.77 12.31 -13.90
C THR A 46 -10.82 13.07 -12.58
N ILE A 47 -11.05 14.37 -12.65
CA ILE A 47 -11.17 15.25 -11.47
C ILE A 47 -12.39 14.81 -10.64
N GLY A 48 -12.23 14.73 -9.33
CA GLY A 48 -13.23 14.28 -8.37
C GLY A 48 -13.26 12.76 -8.13
N LEU A 49 -12.50 11.98 -8.91
CA LEU A 49 -12.32 10.55 -8.67
C LEU A 49 -11.09 10.32 -7.78
N PHE A 50 -11.25 9.59 -6.67
CA PHE A 50 -10.19 9.30 -5.71
C PHE A 50 -9.91 7.80 -5.59
N PRO A 51 -9.00 7.23 -6.41
CA PRO A 51 -8.64 5.82 -6.30
C PRO A 51 -8.02 5.53 -4.94
N ALA A 52 -8.49 4.49 -4.23
CA ALA A 52 -8.08 4.20 -2.86
C ALA A 52 -7.92 2.70 -2.56
N GLY A 53 -7.11 2.39 -1.55
CA GLY A 53 -6.96 1.06 -0.99
C GLY A 53 -6.29 0.05 -1.91
N GLU A 54 -6.47 -1.23 -1.60
CA GLU A 54 -5.82 -2.32 -2.32
C GLU A 54 -6.34 -2.44 -3.75
N GLY A 55 -7.65 -2.30 -3.97
CA GLY A 55 -8.25 -2.36 -5.30
C GLY A 55 -7.64 -1.37 -6.30
N ALA A 56 -7.30 -0.16 -5.84
CA ALA A 56 -6.61 0.85 -6.66
C ALA A 56 -5.09 0.65 -6.76
N GLY A 57 -4.53 -0.29 -6.00
CA GLY A 57 -3.10 -0.61 -5.95
C GLY A 57 -2.29 0.26 -4.98
N TYR A 58 -2.92 0.90 -3.97
CA TYR A 58 -2.26 1.81 -3.01
C TYR A 58 -2.13 1.25 -1.58
N ALA A 59 -2.61 0.02 -1.37
CA ALA A 59 -2.49 -0.72 -0.11
C ALA A 59 -2.34 -2.23 -0.39
N GLY A 60 -2.01 -3.02 0.63
CA GLY A 60 -1.82 -4.47 0.51
C GLY A 60 -2.23 -5.24 1.77
N GLY A 61 -3.22 -4.72 2.50
CA GLY A 61 -3.71 -5.31 3.74
C GLY A 61 -4.54 -4.32 4.56
N ILE A 62 -5.28 -4.86 5.54
CA ILE A 62 -6.32 -4.14 6.31
C ILE A 62 -5.84 -2.79 6.83
N LEU A 63 -4.73 -2.77 7.57
CA LEU A 63 -4.22 -1.53 8.19
C LEU A 63 -3.79 -0.51 7.13
N SER A 64 -3.07 -0.95 6.10
CA SER A 64 -2.61 -0.05 5.03
C SER A 64 -3.76 0.54 4.22
N ALA A 65 -4.82 -0.24 3.98
CA ALA A 65 -6.03 0.22 3.30
C ALA A 65 -6.81 1.22 4.15
N ALA A 66 -6.90 1.00 5.47
CA ALA A 66 -7.51 1.96 6.39
C ALA A 66 -6.74 3.28 6.44
N VAL A 67 -5.41 3.24 6.52
CA VAL A 67 -4.56 4.45 6.46
C VAL A 67 -4.73 5.19 5.14
N ASP A 68 -4.80 4.48 4.02
CA ASP A 68 -5.06 5.10 2.72
C ASP A 68 -6.45 5.74 2.66
N GLY A 69 -7.47 5.06 3.21
CA GLY A 69 -8.83 5.57 3.32
C GLY A 69 -8.92 6.87 4.11
N ILE A 70 -8.20 7.00 5.23
CA ILE A 70 -8.13 8.25 6.01
C ILE A 70 -7.56 9.39 5.16
N LYS A 71 -6.45 9.15 4.45
CA LYS A 71 -5.83 10.17 3.57
C LYS A 71 -6.77 10.61 2.47
N ILE A 72 -7.48 9.67 1.86
CA ILE A 72 -8.45 9.94 0.81
C ILE A 72 -9.64 10.74 1.35
N ALA A 73 -10.18 10.36 2.51
CA ALA A 73 -11.26 11.11 3.16
C ALA A 73 -10.84 12.56 3.47
N GLU A 74 -9.62 12.76 3.98
CA GLU A 74 -9.08 14.11 4.20
C GLU A 74 -8.94 14.90 2.90
N ALA A 75 -8.46 14.29 1.81
CA ALA A 75 -8.31 14.97 0.52
C ALA A 75 -9.67 15.33 -0.10
N VAL A 76 -10.65 14.43 -0.03
CA VAL A 76 -12.04 14.69 -0.45
C VAL A 76 -12.61 15.86 0.34
N ALA A 77 -12.46 15.86 1.67
CA ALA A 77 -12.95 16.95 2.51
C ALA A 77 -12.30 18.29 2.12
N ARG A 78 -10.97 18.31 1.90
CA ARG A 78 -10.26 19.52 1.47
C ARG A 78 -10.73 20.04 0.11
N GLN A 79 -10.99 19.15 -0.85
CA GLN A 79 -11.52 19.52 -2.16
C GLN A 79 -12.92 20.13 -2.05
N ILE A 80 -13.81 19.53 -1.26
CA ILE A 80 -15.17 20.03 -1.04
C ILE A 80 -15.15 21.42 -0.39
N MET A 81 -14.24 21.64 0.57
CA MET A 81 -14.11 22.93 1.26
C MET A 81 -13.30 23.98 0.46
N GLY A 82 -12.75 23.63 -0.70
CA GLY A 82 -11.88 24.53 -1.48
C GLY A 82 -10.55 24.88 -0.80
N THR A 83 -10.14 24.11 0.21
CA THR A 83 -8.90 24.35 0.97
C THR A 83 -7.71 23.71 0.27
N LYS A 84 -6.64 24.48 0.01
CA LYS A 84 -5.39 23.92 -0.51
C LYS A 84 -4.71 23.04 0.55
N SER A 85 -4.08 21.96 0.11
CA SER A 85 -3.24 21.13 0.98
C SER A 85 -2.12 21.97 1.60
N ALA A 86 -1.86 21.79 2.90
CA ALA A 86 -0.70 22.39 3.53
C ALA A 86 0.54 21.75 2.88
N ALA A 87 1.40 22.58 2.28
CA ALA A 87 2.66 22.11 1.70
C ALA A 87 3.42 21.23 2.71
N PRO A 88 4.08 20.14 2.25
CA PRO A 88 4.84 19.30 3.15
C PRO A 88 5.84 20.17 3.91
N ARG A 89 5.83 20.08 5.25
CA ARG A 89 6.81 20.78 6.10
C ARG A 89 8.20 20.43 5.58
N GLN A 90 8.87 21.38 4.92
CA GLN A 90 10.28 21.25 4.62
C GLN A 90 10.99 20.95 5.94
N ARG A 91 11.62 19.79 6.04
CA ARG A 91 12.50 19.47 7.16
C ARG A 91 13.61 20.54 7.12
N GLN A 92 13.66 21.40 8.14
CA GLN A 92 14.79 22.30 8.32
C GLN A 92 16.07 21.44 8.43
N PRO A 93 17.06 21.60 7.53
CA PRO A 93 18.36 20.95 7.72
C PRO A 93 18.96 21.45 9.03
N GLY A 94 19.49 20.50 9.81
CA GLY A 94 19.71 20.60 11.25
C GLY A 94 20.35 21.90 11.74
N LYS A 95 19.72 22.50 12.76
CA LYS A 95 20.47 23.16 13.82
C LYS A 95 21.35 22.09 14.46
N ARG A 96 22.62 22.03 14.05
CA ARG A 96 23.64 21.34 14.84
C ARG A 96 23.69 22.07 16.18
N ALA A 97 23.26 21.39 17.24
CA ALA A 97 23.63 21.80 18.59
C ALA A 97 25.16 21.74 18.67
N ALA A 98 25.72 22.80 19.24
CA ALA A 98 27.14 22.97 19.50
C ALA A 98 27.69 21.83 20.37
#